data_AF-A0A376KHU6-F1
#
_entry.id   AF-A0A376KHU6-F1
#
_cell.length_a   1.000
_cell.length_b   1.000
_cell.length_c   1.000
_cell.angle_alpha   90.00
_cell.angle_beta   90.00
_cell.angle_gamma   90.00
#
_symmetry.space_group_name_H-M   'P 1'
#
loop_
_entity.id
_entity.type
_entity.pdbx_description
1 polymer ?
#
loop_
_entity_poly.entity_id
_entity_poly.type
_entity_poly.pdbx_seq_one_letter_code
_entity_poly.pdbx_strand_id
1 'polypeptide(L)'
;MSLVSQTAGGLENAITKGLAGLSAGGGNPADMKAQGERRSAIRFKYADALGHPATRLIGGMVPGFSCDSPVTPAMPYFLSTLDSLVWRTGMPESLYPEALVPGKREIGSQAEENLWGSVYPRSGFVMQTDDDKAAAVVAQRVADIISRTGEPHVYKSIQTPKKDGFWPPDPVEENTGTRNHKWQRLTPSVSRSCAVFPDGDHQAAEDGNAAFALWQPYSCCKKRGQRFLGSTNF
;
A
#
# COMPACT_ATOMS: atom_id res chain seq x y z
N MET A 1 -24.32 0.90 15.57
CA MET A 1 -22.90 1.04 15.92
C MET A 1 -22.19 1.71 14.75
N SER A 2 -22.33 3.03 14.63
CA SER A 2 -21.81 3.85 13.54
C SER A 2 -20.81 4.83 14.15
N LEU A 3 -19.52 4.51 14.05
CA LEU A 3 -18.41 5.39 14.47
C LEU A 3 -17.23 5.36 13.49
N VAL A 4 -17.45 4.95 12.24
CA VAL A 4 -16.40 4.91 11.21
C VAL A 4 -16.93 5.49 9.92
N SER A 5 -17.22 6.80 9.91
CA SER A 5 -17.59 7.51 8.67
C SER A 5 -17.50 9.04 8.81
N GLN A 6 -16.45 9.55 9.44
CA GLN A 6 -16.19 11.01 9.47
C GLN A 6 -14.69 11.39 9.37
N THR A 7 -13.82 10.53 8.85
CA THR A 7 -12.38 10.85 8.71
C THR A 7 -11.86 10.89 7.28
N ALA A 8 -12.71 10.68 6.27
CA ALA A 8 -12.30 10.80 4.87
C ALA A 8 -12.45 12.26 4.41
N GLY A 9 -11.32 12.94 4.19
CA GLY A 9 -11.26 14.26 3.57
C GLY A 9 -11.07 15.42 4.56
N GLY A 10 -9.82 15.75 4.87
CA GLY A 10 -9.45 17.09 5.39
C GLY A 10 -8.89 17.14 6.81
N LEU A 11 -9.19 16.19 7.69
CA LEU A 11 -8.65 16.21 9.07
C LEU A 11 -7.20 15.71 9.14
N GLU A 12 -6.72 14.95 8.17
CA GLU A 12 -5.34 14.42 8.19
C GLU A 12 -4.30 15.52 7.94
N ASN A 13 -4.66 16.56 7.18
CA ASN A 13 -3.88 17.80 7.12
C ASN A 13 -3.87 18.55 8.46
N ALA A 14 -4.82 18.32 9.36
CA ALA A 14 -4.89 18.93 10.68
C ALA A 14 -4.17 18.10 11.76
N ILE A 15 -4.24 16.76 11.70
CA ILE A 15 -3.54 15.87 12.63
C ILE A 15 -2.03 15.89 12.33
N THR A 16 -1.64 15.88 11.06
CA THR A 16 -0.23 16.01 10.65
C THR A 16 0.31 17.44 10.84
N LYS A 17 -0.52 18.48 10.63
CA LYS A 17 -0.19 19.85 11.09
C LYS A 17 -0.01 19.92 12.62
N GLY A 18 -0.88 19.25 13.36
CA GLY A 18 -0.93 19.33 14.83
C GLY A 18 0.19 18.55 15.52
N LEU A 19 0.64 17.44 14.94
CA LEU A 19 1.68 16.59 15.52
C LEU A 19 3.08 16.86 14.98
N ALA A 20 3.23 17.32 13.73
CA ALA A 20 4.53 17.44 13.07
C ALA A 20 4.84 18.84 12.50
N GLY A 21 3.85 19.73 12.33
CA GLY A 21 4.06 21.06 11.72
C GLY A 21 4.51 21.04 10.25
N LEU A 22 4.60 19.87 9.62
CA LEU A 22 5.12 19.69 8.27
C LEU A 22 3.97 19.69 7.26
N SER A 23 3.49 20.88 6.88
CA SER A 23 2.73 21.03 5.63
C SER A 23 3.73 21.12 4.49
N ALA A 24 4.00 19.97 3.91
CA ALA A 24 4.74 19.90 2.68
C ALA A 24 3.73 20.29 1.57
N GLY A 25 3.55 21.59 1.32
CA GLY A 25 2.61 22.07 0.30
C GLY A 25 3.12 21.85 -1.13
N GLY A 26 2.20 21.62 -2.06
CA GLY A 26 2.47 21.50 -3.51
C GLY A 26 1.17 21.19 -4.25
N GLY A 27 0.84 21.96 -5.30
CA GLY A 27 -0.36 21.74 -6.10
C GLY A 27 -0.25 20.48 -6.96
N ASN A 28 -1.37 19.79 -7.20
CA ASN A 28 -1.41 18.64 -8.10
C ASN A 28 -1.42 19.15 -9.56
N PRO A 29 -0.49 18.71 -10.43
CA PRO A 29 -0.44 19.17 -11.82
C PRO A 29 -1.73 18.93 -12.61
N ALA A 30 -2.52 17.91 -12.25
CA ALA A 30 -3.83 17.66 -12.86
C ALA A 30 -4.87 18.74 -12.52
N ASP A 31 -4.69 19.47 -11.41
CA ASP A 31 -5.59 20.51 -10.93
C ASP A 31 -5.15 21.92 -11.36
N MET A 32 -3.91 22.09 -11.82
CA MET A 32 -3.38 23.34 -12.35
C MET A 32 -3.95 23.59 -13.75
N LYS A 33 -5.05 24.36 -13.83
CA LYS A 33 -5.72 24.69 -15.10
C LYS A 33 -5.29 26.05 -15.63
N ALA A 34 -4.87 26.11 -16.89
CA ALA A 34 -5.08 27.26 -17.75
C ALA A 34 -6.37 27.05 -18.56
N GLN A 35 -7.23 28.07 -18.66
CA GLN A 35 -8.52 27.97 -19.32
C GLN A 35 -8.33 27.70 -20.83
N GLY A 36 -8.70 26.49 -21.28
CA GLY A 36 -8.56 26.06 -22.68
C GLY A 36 -7.50 24.97 -22.92
N GLU A 37 -6.72 24.58 -21.91
CA GLU A 37 -5.69 23.53 -22.03
C GLU A 37 -6.20 22.12 -21.68
N ARG A 38 -5.54 21.10 -22.24
CA ARG A 38 -5.85 19.68 -21.99
C ARG A 38 -5.52 19.32 -20.54
N ARG A 39 -6.33 18.44 -19.95
CA ARG A 39 -6.05 17.86 -18.62
C ARG A 39 -4.71 17.15 -18.66
N SER A 40 -3.85 17.43 -17.68
CA SER A 40 -2.60 16.70 -17.51
C SER A 40 -2.88 15.24 -17.14
N ALA A 41 -2.18 14.31 -17.79
CA ALA A 41 -2.17 12.91 -17.37
C ALA A 41 -1.27 12.68 -16.15
N ILE A 42 -0.46 13.66 -15.76
CA ILE A 42 0.39 13.59 -14.57
C ILE A 42 -0.45 13.96 -13.35
N ARG A 43 -0.54 13.04 -12.39
CA ARG A 43 -1.17 13.26 -11.09
C ARG A 43 -0.14 13.08 -9.98
N PHE A 44 -0.21 13.92 -8.97
CA PHE A 44 0.54 13.74 -7.72
C PHE A 44 -0.40 13.30 -6.60
N LYS A 45 -0.04 12.26 -5.86
CA LYS A 45 -0.79 11.75 -4.70
C LYS A 45 0.07 11.70 -3.45
N TYR A 46 -0.50 12.17 -2.35
CA TYR A 46 -0.02 11.79 -1.01
C TYR A 46 -0.52 10.39 -0.68
N ALA A 47 0.20 9.69 0.19
CA ALA A 47 -0.14 8.32 0.54
C ALA A 47 0.35 8.00 1.94
N ASP A 48 -0.54 7.39 2.71
CA ASP A 48 -0.31 6.99 4.09
C ASP A 48 -0.72 5.51 4.25
N ALA A 49 0.11 4.72 4.91
CA ALA A 49 -0.18 3.33 5.25
C ALA A 49 -0.32 3.18 6.76
N LEU A 50 -1.53 2.82 7.20
CA LEU A 50 -1.85 2.61 8.60
C LEU A 50 -2.20 1.15 8.86
N GLY A 51 -1.87 0.65 10.04
CA GLY A 51 -2.20 -0.71 10.43
C GLY A 51 -3.71 -0.95 10.52
N HIS A 52 -4.20 -1.95 9.79
CA HIS A 52 -5.63 -2.23 9.71
C HIS A 52 -6.19 -2.75 11.05
N PRO A 53 -7.35 -2.28 11.54
CA PRO A 53 -7.91 -2.68 12.83
C PRO A 53 -8.31 -4.17 12.90
N ALA A 54 -8.61 -4.79 11.75
CA ALA A 54 -8.95 -6.23 11.70
C ALA A 54 -7.82 -7.15 12.18
N THR A 55 -6.59 -6.66 12.27
CA THR A 55 -5.45 -7.44 12.78
C THR A 55 -5.65 -7.88 14.23
N ARG A 56 -6.30 -7.08 15.08
CA ARG A 56 -6.69 -7.48 16.45
C ARG A 56 -8.00 -8.26 16.51
N LEU A 57 -8.88 -8.08 15.53
CA LEU A 57 -10.20 -8.72 15.48
C LEU A 57 -10.19 -10.09 14.83
N ILE A 58 -9.20 -10.40 14.00
CA ILE A 58 -9.10 -11.66 13.27
C ILE A 58 -7.78 -12.34 13.57
N GLY A 59 -6.67 -11.59 13.67
CA GLY A 59 -5.34 -12.14 13.88
C GLY A 59 -5.21 -12.85 15.24
N GLY A 60 -4.71 -14.09 15.20
CA GLY A 60 -4.41 -14.88 16.40
C GLY A 60 -5.63 -15.34 17.23
N MET A 61 -6.85 -14.96 16.85
CA MET A 61 -8.05 -15.25 17.64
C MET A 61 -8.37 -16.75 17.77
N VAL A 62 -8.08 -17.53 16.73
CA VAL A 62 -8.35 -18.97 16.71
C VAL A 62 -7.03 -19.73 16.59
N PRO A 63 -6.55 -20.39 17.67
CA PRO A 63 -5.28 -21.10 17.66
C PRO A 63 -5.24 -22.18 16.57
N GLY A 64 -4.37 -22.00 15.59
CA GLY A 64 -4.18 -22.93 14.46
C GLY A 64 -5.05 -22.65 13.23
N PHE A 65 -5.95 -21.66 13.27
CA PHE A 65 -6.76 -21.22 12.13
C PHE A 65 -6.61 -19.74 11.79
N SER A 66 -6.02 -18.95 12.69
CA SER A 66 -5.65 -17.56 12.42
C SER A 66 -4.22 -17.28 12.88
N CYS A 67 -3.48 -16.55 12.05
CA CYS A 67 -2.10 -16.17 12.32
C CYS A 67 -2.04 -14.85 13.06
N ASP A 68 -1.06 -14.73 13.95
CA ASP A 68 -0.73 -13.44 14.55
C ASP A 68 -0.25 -12.49 13.46
N SER A 69 -0.89 -11.32 13.36
CA SER A 69 -0.45 -10.28 12.44
C SER A 69 0.71 -9.50 13.07
N PRO A 70 1.81 -9.22 12.35
CA PRO A 70 2.87 -8.34 12.82
C PRO A 70 2.43 -6.86 12.82
N VAL A 71 1.28 -6.56 12.21
CA VAL A 71 0.77 -5.20 12.03
C VAL A 71 -0.03 -4.77 13.26
N THR A 72 0.42 -3.71 13.92
CA THR A 72 -0.30 -3.02 14.99
C THR A 72 -1.38 -2.07 14.43
N PRO A 73 -2.65 -2.15 14.87
CA PRO A 73 -3.72 -1.23 14.46
C PRO A 73 -3.37 0.25 14.64
N ALA A 74 -3.80 1.08 13.69
CA ALA A 74 -3.63 2.54 13.68
C ALA A 74 -2.17 3.05 13.80
N MET A 75 -1.19 2.15 13.74
CA MET A 75 0.22 2.52 13.66
C MET A 75 0.54 2.95 12.22
N PRO A 76 1.22 4.09 12.01
CA PRO A 76 1.73 4.46 10.69
C PRO A 76 2.96 3.62 10.31
N TYR A 77 2.92 3.03 9.12
CA TYR A 77 4.04 2.32 8.49
C TYR A 77 4.69 3.12 7.37
N PHE A 78 3.92 3.98 6.72
CA PHE A 78 4.41 4.91 5.72
C PHE A 78 3.59 6.19 5.80
N LEU A 79 4.26 7.34 5.73
CA LEU A 79 3.63 8.65 5.62
C LEU A 79 4.42 9.44 4.59
N SER A 80 3.82 9.71 3.43
CA SER A 80 4.57 10.34 2.32
C SER A 80 5.03 11.77 2.65
N THR A 81 4.40 12.40 3.63
CA THR A 81 4.79 13.70 4.18
C THR A 81 6.13 13.65 4.95
N LEU A 82 6.46 12.53 5.59
CA LEU A 82 7.74 12.31 6.26
C LEU A 82 8.83 11.87 5.27
N ASP A 83 8.43 11.23 4.18
CA ASP A 83 9.31 10.79 3.07
C ASP A 83 9.40 11.83 1.94
N SER A 84 9.29 13.12 2.27
CA SER A 84 9.01 14.17 1.27
C SER A 84 10.04 14.30 0.14
N LEU A 85 11.32 13.99 0.38
CA LEU A 85 12.37 14.10 -0.62
C LEU A 85 12.24 13.02 -1.69
N VAL A 86 12.27 11.76 -1.28
CA VAL A 86 12.21 10.61 -2.20
C VAL A 86 10.84 10.52 -2.83
N TRP A 87 9.77 10.71 -2.05
CA TRP A 87 8.40 10.64 -2.55
C TRP A 87 8.09 11.68 -3.64
N ARG A 88 8.68 12.88 -3.57
CA ARG A 88 8.45 13.93 -4.57
C ARG A 88 9.40 13.91 -5.73
N THR A 89 10.66 13.59 -5.48
CA THR A 89 11.67 13.61 -6.55
C THR A 89 11.71 12.31 -7.33
N GLY A 90 11.28 11.21 -6.72
CA GLY A 90 11.49 9.86 -7.25
C GLY A 90 12.95 9.44 -7.23
N MET A 91 13.86 10.18 -6.57
CA MET A 91 15.27 9.80 -6.47
C MET A 91 15.57 9.16 -5.11
N PRO A 92 16.35 8.06 -5.04
CA PRO A 92 17.10 7.44 -6.15
C PRO A 92 16.30 6.42 -6.97
N GLU A 93 15.01 6.21 -6.68
CA GLU A 93 14.16 5.19 -7.31
C GLU A 93 14.17 5.23 -8.86
N SER A 94 14.26 6.42 -9.46
CA SER A 94 14.32 6.61 -10.92
C SER A 94 15.58 6.02 -11.56
N LEU A 95 16.61 5.69 -10.77
CA LEU A 95 17.85 5.08 -11.24
C LEU A 95 17.77 3.55 -11.29
N TYR A 96 16.70 2.95 -10.75
CA TYR A 96 16.51 1.50 -10.81
C TYR A 96 16.18 1.05 -12.25
N PRO A 97 16.70 -0.11 -12.70
CA PRO A 97 16.36 -0.68 -14.01
C PRO A 97 14.86 -0.82 -14.27
N GLU A 98 14.09 -1.08 -13.21
CA GLU A 98 12.63 -1.17 -13.20
C GLU A 98 11.95 0.15 -13.58
N ALA A 99 12.58 1.30 -13.30
CA ALA A 99 12.06 2.62 -13.70
C ALA A 99 12.41 2.98 -15.15
N LEU A 100 13.48 2.40 -15.68
CA LEU A 100 14.07 2.80 -16.97
C LEU A 100 13.66 1.89 -18.13
N VAL A 101 13.25 0.65 -17.83
CA VAL A 101 12.88 -0.34 -18.85
C VAL A 101 11.36 -0.51 -18.86
N PRO A 102 10.67 -0.08 -19.94
CA PRO A 102 9.23 -0.31 -20.10
C PRO A 102 8.87 -1.81 -20.01
N GLY A 103 7.69 -2.12 -19.48
CA GLY A 103 7.24 -3.50 -19.28
C GLY A 103 7.81 -4.19 -18.04
N LYS A 104 8.75 -3.56 -17.31
CA LYS A 104 9.18 -4.06 -16.00
C LYS A 104 8.36 -3.41 -14.89
N ARG A 105 7.96 -4.24 -13.93
CA ARG A 105 7.25 -3.82 -12.72
C ARG A 105 6.08 -2.87 -13.01
N GLU A 106 5.16 -3.32 -13.88
CA GLU A 106 3.97 -2.59 -14.27
C GLU A 106 2.73 -3.24 -13.67
N ILE A 107 1.73 -2.45 -13.27
CA ILE A 107 0.44 -2.94 -12.82
C ILE A 107 -0.42 -3.16 -14.06
N GLY A 108 -0.75 -4.41 -14.35
CA GLY A 108 -1.28 -4.83 -15.64
C GLY A 108 -0.19 -4.96 -16.71
N SER A 109 -0.60 -5.06 -17.96
CA SER A 109 0.30 -5.14 -19.10
C SER A 109 -0.29 -4.46 -20.33
N GLN A 110 0.59 -3.99 -21.22
CA GLN A 110 0.16 -3.44 -22.52
C GLN A 110 -0.46 -4.52 -23.42
N ALA A 111 0.03 -5.75 -23.34
CA ALA A 111 -0.45 -6.88 -24.15
C ALA A 111 -1.88 -7.30 -23.80
N GLU A 112 -2.29 -7.12 -22.54
CA GLU A 112 -3.66 -7.39 -22.07
C GLU A 112 -4.55 -6.14 -22.08
N GLU A 113 -4.07 -5.02 -22.65
CA GLU A 113 -4.79 -3.74 -22.74
C GLU A 113 -5.29 -3.20 -21.38
N ASN A 114 -4.65 -3.61 -20.28
CA ASN A 114 -5.07 -3.29 -18.90
C ASN A 114 -3.97 -2.57 -18.10
N LEU A 115 -2.98 -1.95 -18.77
CA LEU A 115 -1.90 -1.23 -18.11
C LEU A 115 -2.42 -0.01 -17.31
N TRP A 116 -2.19 -0.02 -16.00
CA TRP A 116 -2.57 1.09 -15.10
C TRP A 116 -1.44 2.07 -14.84
N GLY A 117 -0.20 1.56 -14.79
CA GLY A 117 1.00 2.37 -14.58
C GLY A 117 2.17 1.54 -14.05
N SER A 118 3.35 2.15 -14.00
CA SER A 118 4.56 1.54 -13.45
C SER A 118 4.61 1.63 -11.92
N VAL A 119 5.18 0.63 -11.27
CA VAL A 119 5.50 0.67 -9.84
C VAL A 119 6.70 1.58 -9.59
N TYR A 120 7.71 1.56 -10.46
CA TYR A 120 8.90 2.39 -10.33
C TYR A 120 8.84 3.66 -11.22
N PRO A 121 9.40 4.79 -10.78
CA PRO A 121 9.90 5.05 -9.42
C PRO A 121 8.75 5.08 -8.40
N ARG A 122 8.97 4.54 -7.20
CA ARG A 122 7.96 4.49 -6.13
C ARG A 122 7.77 5.87 -5.48
N SER A 123 7.18 6.77 -6.24
CA SER A 123 6.94 8.18 -5.92
C SER A 123 5.46 8.53 -5.95
N GLY A 124 5.11 9.75 -5.54
CA GLY A 124 3.74 10.25 -5.61
C GLY A 124 3.25 10.61 -7.02
N PHE A 125 4.16 10.71 -8.00
CA PHE A 125 3.81 11.07 -9.38
C PHE A 125 3.42 9.85 -10.20
N VAL A 126 2.25 9.89 -10.83
CA VAL A 126 1.74 8.83 -11.71
C VAL A 126 1.25 9.43 -13.02
N MET A 127 1.60 8.78 -14.13
CA MET A 127 1.07 9.06 -15.46
C MET A 127 -0.23 8.28 -15.66
N GLN A 128 -1.36 8.83 -15.22
CA GLN A 128 -2.66 8.21 -15.37
C GLN A 128 -3.77 9.26 -15.42
N THR A 129 -4.61 9.19 -16.46
CA THR A 129 -5.74 10.11 -16.64
C THR A 129 -6.85 9.87 -15.63
N ASP A 130 -7.06 8.62 -15.24
CA ASP A 130 -8.06 8.22 -14.25
C ASP A 130 -7.51 8.39 -12.82
N ASP A 131 -8.26 9.10 -11.97
CA ASP A 131 -7.81 9.39 -10.61
C ASP A 131 -7.84 8.16 -9.69
N ASP A 132 -8.78 7.25 -9.91
CA ASP A 132 -8.92 6.00 -9.14
C ASP A 132 -7.76 5.05 -9.45
N LYS A 133 -7.47 4.85 -10.74
CA LYS A 133 -6.32 4.05 -11.17
C LYS A 133 -5.01 4.65 -10.68
N ALA A 134 -4.88 5.98 -10.70
CA ALA A 134 -3.71 6.66 -10.16
C ALA A 134 -3.54 6.39 -8.65
N ALA A 135 -4.62 6.46 -7.88
CA ALA A 135 -4.59 6.17 -6.45
C ALA A 135 -4.27 4.69 -6.16
N ALA A 136 -4.80 3.76 -6.94
CA ALA A 136 -4.50 2.33 -6.83
C ALA A 136 -3.02 2.02 -7.13
N VAL A 137 -2.44 2.64 -8.16
CA VAL A 137 -1.00 2.53 -8.47
C VAL A 137 -0.16 3.02 -7.29
N VAL A 138 -0.52 4.17 -6.69
CA VAL A 138 0.18 4.69 -5.52
C VAL A 138 0.02 3.79 -4.29
N ALA A 139 -1.16 3.24 -4.06
CA ALA A 139 -1.37 2.26 -2.99
C ALA A 139 -0.48 1.02 -3.17
N GLN A 140 -0.36 0.50 -4.40
CA GLN A 140 0.54 -0.59 -4.73
C GLN A 140 2.02 -0.25 -4.45
N ARG A 141 2.46 0.96 -4.81
CA ARG A 141 3.84 1.44 -4.54
C ARG A 141 4.13 1.45 -3.05
N VAL A 142 3.23 2.00 -2.24
CA VAL A 142 3.39 2.01 -0.78
C VAL A 142 3.42 0.59 -0.22
N ALA A 143 2.56 -0.30 -0.72
CA ALA A 143 2.57 -1.71 -0.31
C ALA A 143 3.89 -2.41 -0.65
N ASP A 144 4.46 -2.16 -1.84
CA ASP A 144 5.78 -2.67 -2.23
C ASP A 144 6.90 -2.15 -1.30
N ILE A 145 6.86 -0.86 -0.92
CA ILE A 145 7.83 -0.27 0.03
C ILE A 145 7.74 -0.96 1.40
N ILE A 146 6.56 -0.96 2.04
CA ILE A 146 6.42 -1.42 3.42
C ILE A 146 6.64 -2.93 3.57
N SER A 147 6.39 -3.70 2.51
CA SER A 147 6.57 -5.16 2.51
C SER A 147 8.01 -5.60 2.22
N ARG A 148 8.93 -4.66 1.96
CA ARG A 148 10.35 -4.91 1.77
C ARG A 148 11.20 -4.27 2.87
N THR A 149 12.49 -4.54 2.85
CA THR A 149 13.48 -4.05 3.83
C THR A 149 14.63 -3.38 3.10
N GLY A 150 15.11 -2.25 3.60
CA GLY A 150 16.26 -1.54 3.00
C GLY A 150 15.90 -0.68 1.79
N GLU A 151 14.61 -0.36 1.62
CA GLU A 151 14.17 0.55 0.58
C GLU A 151 14.63 1.98 0.92
N PRO A 152 14.97 2.82 -0.08
CA PRO A 152 15.48 4.17 0.12
C PRO A 152 14.35 5.15 0.47
N HIS A 153 13.53 4.83 1.47
CA HIS A 153 12.36 5.59 1.91
C HIS A 153 12.35 5.73 3.44
N VAL A 154 11.61 6.72 3.95
CA VAL A 154 11.32 6.83 5.40
C VAL A 154 10.06 6.04 5.72
N TYR A 155 10.23 4.81 6.23
CA TYR A 155 9.13 3.90 6.49
C TYR A 155 9.44 2.90 7.62
N LYS A 156 8.41 2.18 8.05
CA LYS A 156 8.51 1.00 8.90
C LYS A 156 8.10 -0.23 8.10
N SER A 157 8.99 -1.22 8.03
CA SER A 157 8.69 -2.47 7.34
C SER A 157 7.72 -3.33 8.13
N ILE A 158 6.79 -3.99 7.43
CA ILE A 158 5.92 -5.04 7.96
C ILE A 158 6.51 -6.44 7.75
N GLN A 159 7.66 -6.53 7.06
CA GLN A 159 8.31 -7.81 6.80
C GLN A 159 8.80 -8.42 8.11
N THR A 160 8.43 -9.67 8.34
CA THR A 160 8.80 -10.43 9.54
C THR A 160 9.72 -11.58 9.13
N PRO A 161 10.70 -11.98 9.96
CA PRO A 161 11.47 -13.18 9.68
C PRO A 161 10.61 -14.44 9.80
N LYS A 162 10.88 -15.43 8.92
CA LYS A 162 10.34 -16.78 9.04
C LYS A 162 10.78 -17.38 10.37
N LYS A 163 9.86 -18.02 11.11
CA LYS A 163 10.13 -18.72 12.37
C LYS A 163 9.36 -20.04 12.39
N ASP A 164 9.76 -20.97 13.25
CA ASP A 164 9.10 -22.27 13.35
C ASP A 164 7.60 -22.10 13.62
N GLY A 165 6.76 -22.59 12.70
CA GLY A 165 5.31 -22.49 12.77
C GLY A 165 4.71 -21.16 12.29
N PHE A 166 5.50 -20.26 11.70
CA PHE A 166 5.03 -19.01 11.13
C PHE A 166 5.85 -18.60 9.89
N TRP A 167 5.17 -18.56 8.76
CA TRP A 167 5.70 -18.22 7.45
C TRP A 167 5.00 -16.96 6.96
N PRO A 168 5.65 -15.78 7.09
CA PRO A 168 5.14 -14.55 6.51
C PRO A 168 5.10 -14.65 4.98
N PRO A 169 4.20 -13.89 4.34
CA PRO A 169 4.11 -13.81 2.89
C PRO A 169 5.39 -13.20 2.30
N ASP A 170 5.60 -13.46 1.02
CA ASP A 170 6.61 -12.74 0.26
C ASP A 170 6.18 -11.26 0.09
N PRO A 171 7.13 -10.36 -0.22
CA PRO A 171 6.83 -8.96 -0.45
C PRO A 171 5.74 -8.76 -1.50
N VAL A 172 5.01 -7.65 -1.38
CA VAL A 172 3.91 -7.33 -2.30
C VAL A 172 4.46 -7.20 -3.72
N GLU A 173 3.87 -7.94 -4.64
CA GLU A 173 4.26 -7.93 -6.05
C GLU A 173 3.03 -8.01 -6.94
N GLU A 174 2.97 -7.08 -7.89
CA GLU A 174 1.91 -6.93 -8.89
C GLU A 174 1.85 -8.11 -9.88
N ASN A 175 0.71 -8.30 -10.54
CA ASN A 175 0.50 -9.35 -11.56
C ASN A 175 0.72 -10.81 -11.08
N THR A 176 0.73 -11.06 -9.78
CA THR A 176 0.87 -12.41 -9.19
C THR A 176 -0.48 -13.12 -8.96
N GLY A 177 -1.57 -12.54 -9.47
CA GLY A 177 -2.93 -12.97 -9.18
C GLY A 177 -3.24 -12.87 -7.69
N THR A 178 -4.09 -13.76 -7.18
CA THR A 178 -4.62 -13.69 -5.80
C THR A 178 -3.74 -14.34 -4.73
N ARG A 179 -2.54 -14.81 -5.10
CA ARG A 179 -1.66 -15.61 -4.23
C ARG A 179 -0.80 -14.76 -3.30
N ASN A 180 -0.39 -13.56 -3.73
CA ASN A 180 0.52 -12.71 -2.98
C ASN A 180 -0.23 -11.72 -2.08
N HIS A 181 -1.22 -11.03 -2.64
CA HIS A 181 -2.03 -10.06 -1.90
C HIS A 181 -3.40 -9.86 -2.55
N LYS A 182 -4.29 -9.15 -1.86
CA LYS A 182 -5.57 -8.65 -2.37
C LYS A 182 -5.85 -7.26 -1.81
N TRP A 183 -6.62 -6.49 -2.57
CA TRP A 183 -7.10 -5.17 -2.23
C TRP A 183 -8.60 -5.19 -2.00
N GLN A 184 -9.04 -4.52 -0.95
CA GLN A 184 -10.45 -4.19 -0.73
C GLN A 184 -10.61 -2.67 -0.81
N ARG A 185 -11.48 -2.21 -1.72
CA ARG A 185 -11.81 -0.79 -1.87
C ARG A 185 -12.69 -0.31 -0.72
N LEU A 186 -12.35 0.82 -0.13
CA LEU A 186 -13.08 1.43 1.00
C LEU A 186 -13.71 2.77 0.63
N THR A 187 -13.03 3.57 -0.21
CA THR A 187 -13.48 4.90 -0.64
C THR A 187 -13.28 5.02 -2.16
N PRO A 188 -14.24 5.60 -2.91
CA PRO A 188 -15.47 6.28 -2.45
C PRO A 188 -16.62 5.36 -2.06
N SER A 189 -16.62 4.10 -2.51
CA SER A 189 -17.61 3.11 -2.13
C SER A 189 -16.94 1.86 -1.55
N VAL A 190 -17.51 1.33 -0.47
CA VAL A 190 -16.96 0.15 0.19
C VAL A 190 -17.32 -1.09 -0.62
N SER A 191 -16.30 -1.80 -1.11
CA SER A 191 -16.48 -3.10 -1.76
C SER A 191 -16.62 -4.22 -0.72
N ARG A 192 -17.52 -5.17 -1.03
CA ARG A 192 -17.70 -6.41 -0.25
C ARG A 192 -16.81 -7.55 -0.73
N SER A 193 -16.12 -7.37 -1.85
CA SER A 193 -15.17 -8.33 -2.41
C SER A 193 -13.75 -7.76 -2.39
N CYS A 194 -12.77 -8.66 -2.45
CA CYS A 194 -11.38 -8.31 -2.63
C CYS A 194 -10.95 -8.67 -4.06
N ALA A 195 -10.12 -7.82 -4.67
CA ALA A 195 -9.59 -7.99 -6.01
C ALA A 195 -8.07 -7.74 -6.01
N VAL A 196 -7.45 -7.86 -7.18
CA VAL A 196 -6.04 -7.50 -7.40
C VAL A 196 -6.02 -6.53 -8.55
N PHE A 197 -5.19 -5.49 -8.48
CA PHE A 197 -5.08 -4.54 -9.58
C PHE A 197 -4.35 -5.19 -10.77
N PRO A 198 -4.76 -4.91 -12.02
CA PRO A 198 -5.94 -4.15 -12.45
C PRO A 198 -7.29 -4.80 -12.10
N ASP A 199 -8.25 -4.06 -11.53
CA ASP A 199 -9.58 -4.58 -11.13
C ASP A 199 -10.77 -3.90 -11.83
N GLY A 200 -10.55 -3.39 -13.05
CA GLY A 200 -11.57 -2.76 -13.90
C GLY A 200 -11.77 -1.26 -13.62
N ASP A 201 -12.86 -0.69 -14.13
CA ASP A 201 -13.17 0.73 -13.97
C ASP A 201 -14.02 0.98 -12.72
N HIS A 202 -13.61 1.95 -11.92
CA HIS A 202 -14.31 2.38 -10.71
C HIS A 202 -14.46 3.89 -10.71
N GLN A 203 -15.53 4.39 -10.08
CA GLN A 203 -15.75 5.82 -9.96
C GLN A 203 -14.74 6.42 -8.98
N ALA A 204 -13.97 7.41 -9.44
CA ALA A 204 -13.10 8.21 -8.58
C ALA A 204 -13.92 9.05 -7.60
N ALA A 205 -13.38 9.28 -6.41
CA ALA A 205 -13.99 10.17 -5.43
C ALA A 205 -13.95 11.64 -5.91
N GLU A 206 -14.98 12.42 -5.58
CA GLU A 206 -15.06 13.84 -5.97
C GLU A 206 -13.93 14.69 -5.36
N ASP A 207 -13.47 14.32 -4.16
CA ASP A 207 -12.35 14.93 -3.46
C ASP A 207 -10.99 14.37 -3.89
N GLY A 208 -10.97 13.39 -4.80
CA GLY A 208 -9.78 12.70 -5.29
C GLY A 208 -9.10 11.80 -4.24
N ASN A 209 -9.73 11.53 -3.10
CA ASN A 209 -9.16 10.66 -2.07
C ASN A 209 -9.69 9.23 -2.23
N ALA A 210 -8.80 8.26 -2.14
CA ALA A 210 -9.15 6.85 -2.19
C ALA A 210 -8.49 6.11 -1.02
N ALA A 211 -9.17 5.05 -0.55
CA ALA A 211 -8.70 4.22 0.53
C ALA A 211 -8.87 2.75 0.18
N PHE A 212 -7.85 1.97 0.47
CA PHE A 212 -7.78 0.54 0.16
C PHE A 212 -7.27 -0.23 1.39
N ALA A 213 -7.86 -1.37 1.68
CA ALA A 213 -7.31 -2.32 2.64
C ALA A 213 -6.49 -3.39 1.91
N LEU A 214 -5.24 -3.57 2.34
CA LEU A 214 -4.33 -4.59 1.85
C LEU A 214 -4.46 -5.87 2.69
N TRP A 215 -4.62 -7.00 2.00
CA TRP A 215 -4.71 -8.32 2.59
C TRP A 215 -3.60 -9.21 2.04
N GLN A 216 -2.74 -9.74 2.90
CA GLN A 216 -1.71 -10.73 2.54
C GLN A 216 -1.95 -12.07 3.25
N PRO A 217 -1.64 -13.21 2.60
CA PRO A 217 -1.88 -14.53 3.16
C PRO A 217 -0.73 -14.98 4.06
N TYR A 218 -0.87 -14.76 5.36
CA TYR A 218 0.03 -15.35 6.34
C TYR A 218 -0.25 -16.84 6.52
N SER A 219 0.81 -17.65 6.59
CA SER A 219 0.72 -19.07 6.88
C SER A 219 1.31 -19.36 8.26
N CYS A 220 0.59 -20.08 9.10
CA CYS A 220 1.05 -20.43 10.44
C CYS A 220 0.44 -21.76 10.88
N CYS A 221 1.03 -22.38 11.89
CA CYS A 221 0.47 -23.57 12.51
C CYS A 221 0.48 -23.47 14.04
N LYS A 222 -0.45 -24.19 14.67
CA LYS A 222 -0.45 -24.32 16.13
C LYS A 222 0.79 -25.10 16.55
N LYS A 223 1.63 -24.50 17.38
CA LYS A 223 2.77 -25.19 17.98
C LYS A 223 2.29 -26.40 18.80
N ARG A 224 2.64 -27.62 18.38
CA ARG A 224 2.39 -28.87 19.12
C ARG A 224 3.73 -29.38 19.66
N GLY A 225 4.02 -29.09 20.93
CA GLY A 225 5.21 -29.59 21.64
C GLY A 225 6.22 -28.51 22.05
N GLN A 226 7.26 -28.94 22.78
CA GLN A 226 8.42 -28.13 23.15
C GLN A 226 9.60 -28.42 22.21
N ARG A 227 10.56 -27.48 22.12
CA ARG A 227 11.80 -27.71 21.36
C ARG A 227 12.64 -28.74 22.11
N PHE A 228 12.85 -29.92 21.54
CA PHE A 228 13.70 -30.95 22.13
C PHE A 228 15.14 -30.43 22.19
N LEU A 229 15.69 -30.27 23.39
CA LEU A 229 17.04 -29.76 23.61
C LEU A 229 18.09 -30.88 23.69
N GLY A 230 17.66 -32.12 23.90
CA GLY A 230 18.52 -33.30 23.99
C GLY A 230 17.99 -34.33 24.98
N SER A 231 18.53 -35.56 24.91
CA SER A 231 18.32 -36.62 25.89
C SER A 231 19.65 -37.28 26.20
N THR A 232 19.96 -37.47 27.49
CA THR A 232 21.09 -38.28 27.93
C THR A 232 20.61 -39.67 28.29
N ASN A 233 21.17 -40.70 27.64
CA ASN A 233 20.97 -42.09 28.01
C ASN A 233 22.11 -42.50 28.96
N PHE A 234 21.77 -43.19 30.05
CA PHE A 234 22.72 -43.83 30.97
C PHE A 234 22.92 -45.30 30.59
#